data_AF-A0A7L3QFZ8-F1
#
_entry.id   AF-A0A7L3QFZ8-F1
#
_cell.length_a   1.000
_cell.length_b   1.000
_cell.length_c   1.000
_cell.angle_alpha   90.00
_cell.angle_beta   90.00
_cell.angle_gamma   90.00
#
_symmetry.space_group_name_H-M   'P 1'
#
loop_
_entity.id
_entity.type
_entity.pdbx_description
1 polymer ?
#
loop_
_entity_poly.entity_id
_entity_poly.type
_entity_poly.pdbx_seq_one_letter_code
_entity_poly.pdbx_strand_id
1 'polypeptide(L)'
;LIPMTPPRGHSFHLELDSAGHRPVRNFRVRVQLECTCTREQHGENMLCFLHHPEEELSSNQDPSLLDTLCTDSYLDVHKTARWFCQLVRAIWPALPQSHGWHLTLLPSRRSCQFKVTNGTESFRIEMLFGVQTDDSDIFVSSQTREARTLSTTWPETYAVAEVKFFKYIARQAHPDSLHLRCLQLFTRVQLGFGFSTYTMKTIVMHLLNTIPVSQWRRRFFLRRLGDINLKLRSCLEEKCLNHFVIGNKRFPQEIILPLDIASAEPPNLFHHLARYPAAHSQAMSEYQDL
;
A
#
# COMPACT_ATOMS: atom_id res chain seq x y z
N LEU A 1 -5.94 0.94 0.11
CA LEU A 1 -5.47 0.59 -1.25
C LEU A 1 -6.70 0.13 -2.03
N ILE A 2 -6.97 0.75 -3.17
CA ILE A 2 -8.02 0.34 -4.10
C ILE A 2 -7.38 -0.68 -5.04
N PRO A 3 -7.77 -1.96 -5.00
CA PRO A 3 -7.26 -2.95 -5.92
C PRO A 3 -7.77 -2.62 -7.32
N MET A 4 -6.85 -2.60 -8.28
CA MET A 4 -7.17 -2.42 -9.69
C MET A 4 -7.07 -3.76 -10.40
N THR A 5 -8.12 -4.09 -11.10
CA THR A 5 -8.19 -5.25 -11.99
C THR A 5 -8.31 -4.75 -13.43
N PRO A 6 -7.70 -5.44 -14.40
CA PRO A 6 -7.90 -5.08 -15.79
C PRO A 6 -9.38 -5.24 -16.17
N PRO A 7 -9.95 -4.35 -16.98
CA PRO A 7 -11.29 -4.58 -17.53
C PRO A 7 -11.26 -5.72 -18.57
N ARG A 8 -12.44 -6.12 -19.02
CA ARG A 8 -12.58 -7.16 -20.05
C ARG A 8 -11.75 -6.82 -21.30
N GLY A 9 -11.12 -7.84 -21.88
CA GLY A 9 -10.26 -7.70 -23.06
C GLY A 9 -8.92 -7.03 -22.78
N HIS A 10 -8.52 -6.90 -21.53
CA HIS A 10 -7.20 -6.40 -21.13
C HIS A 10 -6.58 -7.31 -20.08
N SER A 11 -5.25 -7.30 -20.01
CA SER A 11 -4.48 -7.94 -18.96
C SER A 11 -3.39 -7.00 -18.42
N PHE A 12 -3.07 -7.18 -17.14
CA PHE A 12 -2.00 -6.44 -16.46
C PHE A 12 -0.81 -7.37 -16.25
N HIS A 13 0.34 -6.98 -16.79
CA HIS A 13 1.62 -7.67 -16.59
C HIS A 13 2.57 -6.79 -15.79
N LEU A 14 3.07 -7.31 -14.67
CA LEU A 14 4.04 -6.60 -13.84
C LEU A 14 5.46 -6.84 -14.35
N GLU A 15 6.13 -5.76 -14.71
CA GLU A 15 7.52 -5.78 -15.13
C GLU A 15 8.39 -5.12 -14.07
N LEU A 16 9.36 -5.87 -13.54
CA LEU A 16 10.30 -5.33 -12.57
C LEU A 16 11.22 -4.31 -13.26
N ASP A 17 11.30 -3.11 -12.68
CA ASP A 17 12.24 -2.09 -13.12
C ASP A 17 13.67 -2.51 -12.71
N SER A 18 14.53 -2.70 -13.70
CA SER A 18 15.91 -3.18 -13.53
C SER A 18 16.87 -2.10 -13.01
N ALA A 19 16.37 -0.90 -12.68
CA ALA A 19 17.16 0.23 -12.21
C ALA A 19 17.68 0.10 -10.76
N GLY A 20 18.68 -0.76 -10.57
CA GLY A 20 19.66 -0.74 -9.47
C GLY A 20 19.19 -1.26 -8.11
N HIS A 21 20.15 -1.47 -7.20
CA HIS A 21 19.97 -1.94 -5.81
C HIS A 21 19.19 -0.92 -4.95
N ARG A 22 17.91 -0.71 -5.24
CA ARG A 22 17.02 0.13 -4.43
C ARG A 22 16.47 -0.68 -3.26
N PRO A 23 16.26 -0.07 -2.08
CA PRO A 23 15.68 -0.75 -0.93
C PRO A 23 14.22 -1.17 -1.13
N VAL A 24 13.56 -0.70 -2.18
CA VAL A 24 12.19 -1.05 -2.57
C VAL A 24 12.17 -1.36 -4.06
N ARG A 25 11.56 -2.49 -4.43
CA ARG A 25 11.38 -2.89 -5.83
C ARG A 25 10.35 -1.99 -6.49
N ASN A 26 10.66 -1.53 -7.69
CA ASN A 26 9.77 -0.73 -8.51
C ASN A 26 9.31 -1.58 -9.68
N PHE A 27 8.05 -1.41 -10.07
CA PHE A 27 7.47 -2.12 -11.21
C PHE A 27 6.87 -1.14 -12.20
N ARG A 28 6.66 -1.61 -13.42
CA ARG A 28 5.76 -1.00 -14.40
C ARG A 28 4.62 -1.98 -14.66
N VAL A 29 3.40 -1.48 -14.77
CA VAL A 29 2.24 -2.31 -15.11
C VAL A 29 2.00 -2.17 -16.60
N ARG A 30 2.39 -3.16 -17.40
CA ARG A 30 2.08 -3.20 -18.83
C ARG A 30 0.63 -3.63 -19.01
N VAL A 31 -0.11 -2.88 -19.80
CA VAL A 31 -1.48 -3.20 -20.20
C VAL A 31 -1.43 -3.79 -21.60
N GLN A 32 -1.92 -5.01 -21.76
CA GLN A 32 -2.04 -5.68 -23.05
C GLN A 32 -3.50 -5.90 -23.39
N LEU A 33 -3.84 -5.79 -24.67
CA LEU A 33 -5.16 -6.16 -25.19
C LEU A 33 -5.21 -7.66 -25.41
N GLU A 34 -6.31 -8.27 -24.98
CA GLU A 34 -6.60 -9.68 -25.16
C GLU A 34 -7.83 -9.87 -26.04
N CYS A 35 -7.79 -10.90 -26.88
CA CYS A 35 -8.90 -11.24 -27.75
C CYS A 35 -10.04 -11.81 -26.90
N THR A 36 -11.21 -11.19 -26.98
CA THR A 36 -12.42 -11.68 -26.29
C THR A 36 -13.30 -12.57 -27.18
N CYS A 37 -12.87 -12.84 -28.43
CA CYS A 37 -13.62 -13.72 -29.34
C CYS A 37 -13.59 -15.18 -28.85
N THR A 38 -14.76 -15.81 -28.79
CA THR A 38 -14.86 -17.27 -28.66
C THR A 38 -14.40 -17.95 -29.94
N ARG A 39 -13.51 -18.94 -29.85
CA ARG A 39 -12.95 -19.73 -30.99
C ARG A 39 -14.01 -20.32 -31.93
N GLU A 40 -15.28 -20.46 -31.49
CA GLU A 40 -16.35 -21.16 -32.22
C GLU A 40 -17.52 -20.27 -32.69
N GLN A 41 -17.44 -18.94 -32.59
CA GLN A 41 -18.49 -18.05 -33.13
C GLN A 41 -17.88 -16.92 -33.97
N HIS A 42 -17.58 -17.23 -35.23
CA HIS A 42 -17.53 -16.23 -36.31
C HIS A 42 -18.96 -15.88 -36.75
N GLY A 43 -19.80 -15.47 -35.80
CA GLY A 43 -21.20 -15.13 -36.01
C GLY A 43 -21.46 -13.69 -35.57
N GLU A 44 -21.57 -12.82 -36.57
CA GLU A 44 -22.26 -11.51 -36.61
C GLU A 44 -22.24 -10.65 -35.33
N ASN A 45 -21.45 -9.56 -35.38
CA ASN A 45 -21.50 -8.37 -34.50
C ASN A 45 -20.83 -8.40 -33.11
N MET A 46 -19.70 -9.10 -32.93
CA MET A 46 -18.77 -8.77 -31.83
C MET A 46 -17.47 -8.15 -32.36
N LEU A 47 -17.38 -6.82 -32.25
CA LEU A 47 -16.20 -6.04 -32.61
C LEU A 47 -15.09 -6.29 -31.57
N CYS A 48 -14.07 -7.05 -31.94
CA CYS A 48 -12.87 -7.26 -31.13
C CYS A 48 -11.75 -6.33 -31.62
N PHE A 49 -11.12 -5.61 -30.68
CA PHE A 49 -10.01 -4.68 -30.94
C PHE A 49 -8.80 -5.32 -31.66
N LEU A 50 -8.64 -6.64 -31.61
CA LEU A 50 -7.55 -7.35 -32.28
C LEU A 50 -7.90 -7.82 -33.70
N HIS A 51 -9.18 -7.94 -34.03
CA HIS A 51 -9.62 -8.50 -35.31
C HIS A 51 -10.23 -7.45 -36.26
N HIS A 52 -10.45 -6.22 -35.78
CA HIS A 52 -10.90 -5.10 -36.61
C HIS A 52 -9.92 -3.93 -36.43
N PRO A 53 -9.40 -3.33 -37.52
CA PRO A 53 -8.44 -2.23 -37.44
C PRO A 53 -9.06 -1.00 -36.77
N GLU A 54 -8.26 -0.27 -36.00
CA GLU A 54 -8.66 0.89 -35.17
C GLU A 54 -9.45 1.95 -35.96
N GLU A 55 -9.19 2.09 -37.26
CA GLU A 55 -9.83 3.04 -38.16
C GLU A 55 -11.34 2.80 -38.30
N GLU A 56 -11.81 1.55 -38.34
CA GLU A 56 -13.24 1.20 -38.42
C GLU A 56 -14.00 1.37 -37.09
N LEU A 57 -13.28 1.42 -35.97
CA LEU A 57 -13.84 1.55 -34.61
C LEU A 57 -13.86 3.01 -34.10
N SER A 58 -13.05 3.88 -34.71
CA SER A 58 -12.72 5.22 -34.21
C SER A 58 -13.81 6.29 -34.36
N SER A 59 -14.79 6.13 -35.25
CA SER A 59 -15.75 7.21 -35.55
C SER A 59 -16.84 7.43 -34.49
N ASN A 60 -17.04 6.53 -33.52
CA ASN A 60 -18.17 6.62 -32.56
C ASN A 60 -17.86 6.11 -31.13
N GLN A 61 -16.59 5.90 -30.74
CA GLN A 61 -16.27 5.32 -29.42
C GLN A 61 -15.62 6.32 -28.46
N ASP A 62 -15.98 6.18 -27.17
CA ASP A 62 -15.29 6.86 -26.06
C ASP A 62 -13.79 6.53 -26.08
N PRO A 63 -12.92 7.41 -25.54
CA PRO A 63 -11.47 7.18 -25.52
C PRO A 63 -11.11 5.81 -24.95
N SER A 64 -10.18 5.09 -25.59
CA SER A 64 -9.79 3.76 -25.12
C SER A 64 -9.19 3.82 -23.71
N LEU A 65 -9.15 2.68 -23.01
CA LEU A 65 -8.47 2.60 -21.72
C LEU A 65 -6.99 3.00 -21.84
N LEU A 66 -6.34 2.64 -22.94
CA LEU A 66 -4.95 2.98 -23.19
C LEU A 66 -4.77 4.51 -23.27
N ASP A 67 -5.65 5.20 -24.00
CA ASP A 67 -5.60 6.66 -24.10
C ASP A 67 -5.86 7.35 -22.75
N THR A 68 -6.83 6.81 -22.01
CA THR A 68 -7.33 7.40 -20.77
C THR A 68 -6.41 7.17 -19.58
N LEU A 69 -5.88 5.95 -19.41
CA LEU A 69 -5.17 5.51 -18.21
C LEU A 69 -3.69 5.19 -18.43
N CYS A 70 -3.24 4.99 -19.66
CA CYS A 70 -1.88 4.54 -19.95
C CYS A 70 -1.02 5.62 -20.60
N THR A 71 0.29 5.57 -20.37
CA THR A 71 1.30 6.27 -21.17
C THR A 71 2.06 5.20 -21.93
N ASP A 72 1.99 5.24 -23.26
CA ASP A 72 2.29 4.10 -24.13
C ASP A 72 1.43 2.89 -23.71
N SER A 73 2.03 1.70 -23.57
CA SER A 73 1.36 0.49 -23.08
C SER A 73 1.43 0.32 -21.56
N TYR A 74 1.76 1.36 -20.79
CA TYR A 74 1.96 1.25 -19.34
C TYR A 74 0.96 2.07 -18.55
N LEU A 75 0.39 1.47 -17.52
CA LEU A 75 -0.57 2.13 -16.64
C LEU A 75 0.09 3.32 -15.94
N ASP A 76 -0.44 4.51 -16.20
CA ASP A 76 0.12 5.76 -15.71
C ASP A 76 -0.61 6.18 -14.44
N VAL A 77 0.15 6.32 -13.36
CA VAL A 77 -0.39 6.66 -12.04
C VAL A 77 -1.05 8.03 -12.04
N HIS A 78 -0.53 9.01 -12.80
CA HIS A 78 -1.09 10.36 -12.85
C HIS A 78 -2.42 10.36 -13.60
N LYS A 79 -2.48 9.67 -14.75
CA LYS A 79 -3.71 9.50 -15.50
C LYS A 79 -4.76 8.75 -14.67
N THR A 80 -4.36 7.65 -14.04
CA THR A 80 -5.21 6.84 -13.15
C THR A 80 -5.79 7.67 -12.00
N ALA A 81 -4.94 8.41 -11.27
CA ALA A 81 -5.39 9.25 -10.16
C ALA A 81 -6.35 10.35 -10.62
N ARG A 82 -6.06 11.01 -11.74
CA ARG A 82 -6.92 12.06 -12.31
C ARG A 82 -8.28 11.50 -12.72
N TRP A 83 -8.29 10.41 -13.47
CA TRP A 83 -9.51 9.74 -13.91
C TRP A 83 -10.38 9.35 -12.70
N PHE A 84 -9.78 8.74 -11.68
CA PHE A 84 -10.52 8.33 -10.49
C PHE A 84 -11.07 9.53 -9.70
N CYS A 85 -10.31 10.63 -9.57
CA CYS A 85 -10.80 11.87 -8.96
C CYS A 85 -12.02 12.43 -9.71
N GLN A 86 -11.99 12.41 -11.04
CA GLN A 86 -13.11 12.85 -11.88
C GLN A 86 -14.33 11.95 -11.69
N LEU A 87 -14.13 10.63 -11.64
CA LEU A 87 -15.19 9.66 -11.36
C LEU A 87 -15.83 9.92 -10.00
N VAL A 88 -15.04 10.05 -8.92
CA VAL A 88 -15.56 10.35 -7.57
C VAL A 88 -16.37 11.64 -7.56
N ARG A 89 -15.89 12.70 -8.24
CA ARG A 89 -16.61 13.96 -8.34
C ARG A 89 -17.93 13.84 -9.09
N ALA A 90 -17.97 13.03 -10.16
CA ALA A 90 -19.15 12.83 -10.97
C ALA A 90 -20.23 12.01 -10.22
N ILE A 91 -19.82 10.99 -9.45
CA ILE A 91 -20.76 10.14 -8.71
C ILE A 91 -21.20 10.75 -7.37
N TRP A 92 -20.41 11.67 -6.79
CA TRP A 92 -20.69 12.22 -5.45
C TRP A 92 -22.13 12.76 -5.29
N PRO A 93 -22.69 13.56 -6.23
CA PRO A 93 -24.06 14.07 -6.09
C PRO A 93 -25.14 12.98 -6.06
N ALA A 94 -24.86 11.79 -6.60
CA ALA A 94 -25.79 10.67 -6.59
C ALA A 94 -25.75 9.87 -5.27
N LEU A 95 -24.76 10.11 -4.41
CA LEU A 95 -24.62 9.40 -3.14
C LEU A 95 -25.48 10.05 -2.05
N PRO A 96 -26.18 9.26 -1.20
CA PRO A 96 -27.00 9.79 -0.11
C PRO A 96 -26.25 10.75 0.83
N GLN A 97 -24.95 10.53 1.01
CA GLN A 97 -24.10 11.32 1.90
C GLN A 97 -23.93 12.78 1.42
N SER A 98 -24.12 13.04 0.13
CA SER A 98 -23.96 14.38 -0.45
C SER A 98 -24.94 15.43 0.08
N HIS A 99 -26.07 15.01 0.66
CA HIS A 99 -27.09 15.90 1.22
C HIS A 99 -26.61 16.62 2.49
N GLY A 100 -25.71 16.02 3.26
CA GLY A 100 -25.21 16.57 4.53
C GLY A 100 -23.69 16.79 4.57
N TRP A 101 -22.98 16.37 3.52
CA TRP A 101 -21.53 16.46 3.45
C TRP A 101 -21.09 17.11 2.14
N HIS A 102 -20.16 18.06 2.26
CA HIS A 102 -19.52 18.71 1.14
C HIS A 102 -18.17 18.05 0.84
N LEU A 103 -18.00 17.60 -0.40
CA LEU A 103 -16.75 17.04 -0.90
C LEU A 103 -15.91 18.12 -1.58
N THR A 104 -14.65 18.22 -1.18
CA THR A 104 -13.62 19.07 -1.81
C THR A 104 -12.46 18.19 -2.26
N LEU A 105 -12.16 18.18 -3.56
CA LEU A 105 -10.97 17.51 -4.09
C LEU A 105 -9.71 18.24 -3.63
N LEU A 106 -8.72 17.48 -3.17
CA LEU A 106 -7.41 18.00 -2.78
C LEU A 106 -6.38 17.69 -3.86
N PRO A 107 -5.40 18.58 -4.09
CA PRO A 107 -4.39 18.35 -5.11
C PRO A 107 -3.49 17.17 -4.74
N SER A 108 -3.46 16.17 -5.62
CA SER A 108 -2.48 15.07 -5.60
C SER A 108 -2.26 14.57 -7.02
N ARG A 109 -1.02 14.17 -7.33
CA ARG A 109 -0.68 13.59 -8.63
C ARG A 109 -0.77 12.08 -8.65
N ARG A 110 -0.68 11.41 -7.50
CA ARG A 110 -0.53 9.95 -7.42
C ARG A 110 -1.54 9.26 -6.51
N SER A 111 -2.49 10.01 -5.98
CA SER A 111 -3.57 9.50 -5.17
C SER A 111 -4.82 10.34 -5.42
N CYS A 112 -5.99 9.75 -5.17
CA CYS A 112 -7.23 10.51 -5.11
C CYS A 112 -7.43 10.99 -3.68
N GLN A 113 -7.28 12.30 -3.46
CA GLN A 113 -7.45 12.91 -2.15
C GLN A 113 -8.67 13.83 -2.12
N PHE A 114 -9.45 13.73 -1.07
CA PHE A 114 -10.58 14.63 -0.84
C PHE A 114 -10.82 14.88 0.63
N LYS A 115 -11.41 16.05 0.91
CA LYS A 115 -11.94 16.43 2.22
C LYS A 115 -13.46 16.34 2.14
N VAL A 116 -14.08 15.66 3.08
CA VAL A 116 -15.53 15.72 3.29
C VAL A 116 -15.82 16.46 4.58
N THR A 117 -16.77 17.41 4.57
CA THR A 117 -17.12 18.23 5.72
C THR A 117 -18.61 18.46 5.81
N ASN A 118 -19.19 18.40 7.01
CA ASN A 118 -20.59 18.76 7.28
C ASN A 118 -20.73 20.12 7.99
N GLY A 119 -19.60 20.82 8.21
CA GLY A 119 -19.53 22.11 8.91
C GLY A 119 -19.05 21.99 10.36
N THR A 120 -19.26 20.84 11.00
CA THR A 120 -18.76 20.55 12.36
C THR A 120 -17.57 19.60 12.32
N GLU A 121 -17.69 18.54 11.53
CA GLU A 121 -16.70 17.49 11.37
C GLU A 121 -16.08 17.59 9.99
N SER A 122 -14.79 17.24 9.90
CA SER A 122 -14.13 17.09 8.61
C SER A 122 -13.19 15.91 8.59
N PHE A 123 -13.26 15.15 7.51
CA PHE A 123 -12.39 13.99 7.28
C PHE A 123 -11.59 14.20 6.00
N ARG A 124 -10.29 13.89 6.08
CA ARG A 124 -9.43 13.79 4.92
C ARG A 124 -9.31 12.32 4.54
N ILE A 125 -9.61 12.01 3.29
CA ILE A 125 -9.54 10.66 2.75
C ILE A 125 -8.52 10.67 1.63
N GLU A 126 -7.58 9.73 1.69
CA GLU A 126 -6.62 9.46 0.63
C GLU A 126 -6.80 8.04 0.11
N MET A 127 -7.06 7.94 -1.19
CA MET A 127 -7.20 6.69 -1.91
C MET A 127 -5.94 6.47 -2.76
N LEU A 128 -5.22 5.42 -2.43
CA LEU A 128 -4.10 4.89 -3.20
C LEU A 128 -4.56 3.71 -4.03
N PHE A 129 -4.00 3.55 -5.22
CA PHE A 129 -4.31 2.46 -6.15
C PHE A 129 -3.25 1.37 -6.03
N GLY A 130 -3.62 0.12 -6.26
CA GLY A 130 -2.63 -0.94 -6.35
C GLY A 130 -3.05 -2.09 -7.24
N VAL A 131 -2.06 -2.72 -7.84
CA VAL A 131 -2.20 -3.94 -8.65
C VAL A 131 -1.57 -5.07 -7.87
N GLN A 132 -2.28 -6.18 -7.77
CA GLN A 132 -1.80 -7.37 -7.07
C GLN A 132 -0.67 -8.01 -7.85
N THR A 133 0.36 -8.47 -7.14
CA THR A 133 1.44 -9.26 -7.73
C THR A 133 1.04 -10.72 -7.76
N ASP A 134 0.70 -11.21 -8.95
CA ASP A 134 0.17 -12.56 -9.17
C ASP A 134 -1.02 -12.83 -8.22
N ASP A 135 -1.09 -14.03 -7.64
CA ASP A 135 -2.08 -14.41 -6.63
C ASP A 135 -1.57 -14.21 -5.18
N SER A 136 -0.60 -13.32 -4.98
CA SER A 136 0.03 -13.08 -3.67
C SER A 136 -0.60 -11.92 -2.89
N ASP A 137 -0.21 -11.76 -1.63
CA ASP A 137 -0.60 -10.64 -0.77
C ASP A 137 0.30 -9.40 -0.91
N ILE A 138 1.15 -9.41 -1.93
CA ILE A 138 2.01 -8.30 -2.30
C ILE A 138 1.38 -7.53 -3.45
N PHE A 139 1.50 -6.22 -3.37
CA PHE A 139 0.93 -5.30 -4.35
C PHE A 139 2.00 -4.34 -4.81
N VAL A 140 1.83 -3.80 -6.01
CA VAL A 140 2.48 -2.56 -6.42
C VAL A 140 1.48 -1.42 -6.27
N SER A 141 1.92 -0.25 -5.86
CA SER A 141 1.01 0.85 -5.51
C SER A 141 1.36 2.17 -6.14
N SER A 142 0.38 3.07 -6.17
CA SER A 142 0.57 4.44 -6.63
C SER A 142 1.38 5.30 -5.65
N GLN A 143 1.67 4.81 -4.44
CA GLN A 143 2.35 5.54 -3.38
C GLN A 143 3.77 5.95 -3.77
N THR A 144 4.09 7.23 -3.63
CA THR A 144 5.45 7.75 -3.85
C THR A 144 6.32 7.46 -2.63
N ARG A 145 7.56 7.00 -2.85
CA ARG A 145 8.58 6.90 -1.80
C ARG A 145 9.86 7.70 -2.09
N GLU A 146 9.98 8.30 -3.28
CA GLU A 146 11.17 9.07 -3.70
C GLU A 146 10.77 10.36 -4.43
N ALA A 147 11.59 11.42 -4.30
CA ALA A 147 11.42 12.62 -5.11
C ALA A 147 11.74 12.29 -6.57
N ARG A 148 10.76 12.46 -7.48
CA ARG A 148 10.85 12.24 -8.95
C ARG A 148 10.69 10.80 -9.44
N THR A 149 9.74 10.05 -8.87
CA THR A 149 9.27 8.80 -9.47
C THR A 149 8.54 9.06 -10.79
N LEU A 150 8.86 8.31 -11.87
CA LEU A 150 8.15 8.41 -13.16
C LEU A 150 6.66 8.10 -12.97
N SER A 151 5.79 8.65 -13.81
CA SER A 151 4.34 8.44 -13.70
C SER A 151 3.93 6.97 -13.92
N THR A 152 4.71 6.21 -14.69
CA THR A 152 4.49 4.78 -14.95
C THR A 152 5.13 3.84 -13.92
N THR A 153 5.80 4.36 -12.89
CA THR A 153 6.44 3.54 -11.85
C THR A 153 5.48 3.25 -10.69
N TRP A 154 5.38 1.98 -10.33
CA TRP A 154 4.55 1.46 -9.25
C TRP A 154 5.45 0.76 -8.21
N PRO A 155 5.77 1.42 -7.07
CA PRO A 155 6.58 0.79 -6.04
C PRO A 155 5.84 -0.37 -5.36
N GLU A 156 6.58 -1.43 -5.04
CA GLU A 156 6.10 -2.56 -4.25
C GLU A 156 5.70 -2.11 -2.85
N THR A 157 4.60 -2.67 -2.34
CA THR A 157 4.04 -2.42 -1.03
C THR A 157 3.62 -3.71 -0.35
N TYR A 158 3.88 -3.77 0.95
CA TYR A 158 3.52 -4.89 1.81
C TYR A 158 2.28 -4.58 2.66
N ALA A 159 1.63 -3.43 2.44
CA ALA A 159 0.54 -2.94 3.28
C ALA A 159 -0.64 -3.93 3.39
N VAL A 160 -0.94 -4.67 2.32
CA VAL A 160 -2.02 -5.68 2.34
C VAL A 160 -1.62 -6.87 3.20
N ALA A 161 -0.41 -7.41 3.02
CA ALA A 161 0.14 -8.46 3.88
C ALA A 161 0.20 -8.04 5.36
N GLU A 162 0.61 -6.79 5.66
CA GLU A 162 0.61 -6.27 7.03
C GLU A 162 -0.80 -6.19 7.64
N VAL A 163 -1.80 -5.72 6.87
CA VAL A 163 -3.20 -5.70 7.32
C VAL A 163 -3.72 -7.12 7.55
N LYS A 164 -3.39 -8.06 6.66
CA LYS A 164 -3.72 -9.48 6.84
C LYS A 164 -3.07 -10.06 8.08
N PHE A 165 -1.83 -9.67 8.40
CA PHE A 165 -1.17 -10.06 9.65
C PHE A 165 -1.93 -9.56 10.87
N PHE A 166 -2.33 -8.29 10.92
CA PHE A 166 -3.14 -7.80 12.03
C PHE A 166 -4.50 -8.49 12.13
N LYS A 167 -5.15 -8.81 10.99
CA LYS A 167 -6.39 -9.60 10.97
C LYS A 167 -6.16 -11.01 11.51
N TYR A 168 -5.06 -11.66 11.13
CA TYR A 168 -4.67 -12.97 11.64
C TYR A 168 -4.50 -12.96 13.16
N ILE A 169 -3.79 -11.97 13.70
CA ILE A 169 -3.65 -11.77 15.16
C ILE A 169 -5.02 -11.53 15.81
N ALA A 170 -5.85 -10.66 15.23
CA ALA A 170 -7.16 -10.32 15.79
C ALA A 170 -8.11 -11.51 15.86
N ARG A 171 -8.07 -12.44 14.89
CA ARG A 171 -8.86 -13.69 14.92
C ARG A 171 -8.52 -14.59 16.10
N GLN A 172 -7.28 -14.56 16.57
CA GLN A 172 -6.79 -15.37 17.68
C GLN A 172 -6.85 -14.64 19.03
N ALA A 173 -7.11 -13.34 18.99
CA ALA A 173 -7.10 -12.50 20.17
C ALA A 173 -8.38 -12.66 20.98
N HIS A 174 -8.22 -12.67 22.30
CA HIS A 174 -9.36 -12.51 23.20
C HIS A 174 -9.97 -11.10 23.03
N PRO A 175 -11.29 -10.90 23.21
CA PRO A 175 -11.93 -9.58 23.06
C PRO A 175 -11.35 -8.45 23.92
N ASP A 176 -10.66 -8.79 25.02
CA ASP A 176 -9.97 -7.83 25.90
C ASP A 176 -8.51 -7.54 25.53
N SER A 177 -8.07 -7.98 24.33
CA SER A 177 -6.73 -7.74 23.83
C SER A 177 -6.52 -6.26 23.46
N LEU A 178 -5.37 -5.72 23.82
CA LEU A 178 -5.03 -4.31 23.67
C LEU A 178 -3.88 -4.06 22.69
N HIS A 179 -3.50 -5.05 21.87
CA HIS A 179 -2.39 -4.92 20.91
C HIS A 179 -2.50 -3.70 19.99
N LEU A 180 -3.68 -3.43 19.42
CA LEU A 180 -3.90 -2.23 18.60
C LEU A 180 -3.88 -0.94 19.43
N ARG A 181 -4.33 -0.98 20.69
CA ARG A 181 -4.28 0.18 21.59
C ARG A 181 -2.84 0.54 21.97
N CYS A 182 -1.97 -0.46 22.16
CA CYS A 182 -0.54 -0.22 22.36
C CYS A 182 0.06 0.54 21.16
N LEU A 183 -0.21 0.06 19.94
CA LEU A 183 0.24 0.75 18.73
C LEU A 183 -0.30 2.18 18.64
N GLN A 184 -1.61 2.38 18.86
CA GLN A 184 -2.24 3.70 18.84
C GLN A 184 -1.61 4.67 19.83
N LEU A 185 -1.27 4.21 21.04
CA LEU A 185 -0.64 5.04 22.07
C LEU A 185 0.72 5.55 21.58
N PHE A 186 1.58 4.67 21.07
CA PHE A 186 2.89 5.08 20.55
C PHE A 186 2.79 5.98 19.32
N THR A 187 1.80 5.76 18.44
CA THR A 187 1.59 6.68 17.30
C THR A 187 1.08 8.06 17.70
N ARG A 188 0.39 8.19 18.84
CA ARG A 188 -0.08 9.48 19.36
C ARG A 188 1.03 10.21 20.13
N VAL A 189 1.83 9.46 20.90
CA VAL A 189 3.02 9.99 21.58
C VAL A 189 4.03 10.53 20.57
N GLN A 190 4.10 9.91 19.38
CA GLN A 190 4.90 10.36 18.23
C GLN A 190 4.63 11.81 17.76
N LEU A 191 3.53 12.46 18.19
CA LEU A 191 3.31 13.90 17.93
C LEU A 191 4.36 14.80 18.60
N GLY A 192 5.29 14.23 19.39
CA GLY A 192 6.48 14.91 19.94
C GLY A 192 7.85 14.28 19.62
N PHE A 193 7.94 13.18 18.85
CA PHE A 193 9.20 12.41 18.67
C PHE A 193 9.48 12.04 17.20
N GLY A 194 10.75 11.94 16.80
CA GLY A 194 11.17 11.82 15.40
C GLY A 194 11.11 10.42 14.77
N PHE A 195 10.59 9.40 15.47
CA PHE A 195 10.37 8.07 14.87
C PHE A 195 9.16 8.06 13.96
N SER A 196 9.19 7.26 12.89
CA SER A 196 8.05 7.13 11.97
C SER A 196 6.96 6.18 12.52
N THR A 197 5.72 6.37 12.08
CA THR A 197 4.60 5.47 12.43
C THR A 197 4.83 4.05 11.91
N TYR A 198 5.54 3.94 10.79
CA TYR A 198 5.93 2.66 10.21
C TYR A 198 6.95 1.92 11.09
N THR A 199 7.87 2.64 11.74
CA THR A 199 8.85 2.09 12.70
C THR A 199 8.13 1.44 13.88
N MET A 200 7.23 2.18 14.53
CA MET A 200 6.48 1.67 15.69
C MET A 200 5.58 0.50 15.32
N LYS A 201 4.92 0.56 14.15
CA LYS A 201 4.14 -0.56 13.61
C LYS A 201 5.02 -1.79 13.43
N THR A 202 6.20 -1.66 12.82
CA THR A 202 7.14 -2.76 12.58
C THR A 202 7.59 -3.41 13.90
N ILE A 203 7.92 -2.61 14.92
CA ILE A 203 8.28 -3.10 16.26
C ILE A 203 7.12 -3.91 16.88
N VAL A 204 5.91 -3.36 16.85
CA VAL A 204 4.73 -4.06 17.38
C VAL A 204 4.46 -5.36 16.63
N MET A 205 4.63 -5.39 15.31
CA MET A 205 4.47 -6.61 14.53
C MET A 205 5.51 -7.68 14.91
N HIS A 206 6.78 -7.31 15.09
CA HIS A 206 7.81 -8.24 15.59
C HIS A 206 7.49 -8.79 16.98
N LEU A 207 6.99 -7.94 17.89
CA LEU A 207 6.56 -8.39 19.22
C LEU A 207 5.32 -9.29 19.14
N LEU A 208 4.36 -9.01 18.27
CA LEU A 208 3.19 -9.88 18.05
C LEU A 208 3.56 -11.24 17.46
N ASN A 209 4.65 -11.29 16.70
CA ASN A 209 5.17 -12.53 16.11
C ASN A 209 5.98 -13.39 17.09
N THR A 210 6.31 -12.87 18.27
CA THR A 210 7.16 -13.54 19.27
C THR A 210 6.44 -13.75 20.61
N ILE A 211 5.53 -12.85 20.98
CA ILE A 211 4.77 -12.90 22.22
C ILE A 211 3.38 -13.48 21.91
N PRO A 212 2.96 -14.56 22.60
CA PRO A 212 1.63 -15.15 22.40
C PRO A 212 0.51 -14.13 22.57
N VAL A 213 -0.51 -14.19 21.70
CA VAL A 213 -1.63 -13.23 21.68
C VAL A 213 -2.36 -13.16 23.03
N SER A 214 -2.40 -14.26 23.79
CA SER A 214 -2.95 -14.32 25.15
C SER A 214 -2.25 -13.40 26.17
N GLN A 215 -1.04 -12.94 25.87
CA GLN A 215 -0.27 -12.00 26.69
C GLN A 215 -0.47 -10.53 26.29
N TRP A 216 -1.36 -10.24 25.35
CA TRP A 216 -1.73 -8.88 24.95
C TRP A 216 -3.02 -8.37 25.61
N ARG A 217 -3.52 -9.12 26.59
CA ARG A 217 -4.72 -8.79 27.37
C ARG A 217 -4.49 -7.58 28.28
N ARG A 218 -5.59 -6.93 28.69
CA ARG A 218 -5.59 -5.75 29.58
C ARG A 218 -4.64 -5.82 30.78
N ARG A 219 -4.57 -6.97 31.46
CA ARG A 219 -3.69 -7.17 32.64
C ARG A 219 -2.19 -7.01 32.34
N PHE A 220 -1.77 -7.18 31.09
CA PHE A 220 -0.37 -7.07 30.68
C PHE A 220 -0.06 -5.76 29.94
N PHE A 221 -1.01 -4.82 29.88
CA PHE A 221 -0.89 -3.62 29.06
C PHE A 221 0.39 -2.82 29.32
N LEU A 222 0.66 -2.46 30.57
CA LEU A 222 1.87 -1.70 30.95
C LEU A 222 3.15 -2.46 30.61
N ARG A 223 3.15 -3.78 30.82
CA ARG A 223 4.28 -4.64 30.43
C ARG A 223 4.52 -4.58 28.93
N ARG A 224 3.47 -4.67 28.10
CA ARG A 224 3.58 -4.57 26.64
C ARG A 224 4.09 -3.20 26.19
N LEU A 225 3.72 -2.12 26.86
CA LEU A 225 4.29 -0.79 26.58
C LEU A 225 5.80 -0.76 26.88
N GLY A 226 6.21 -1.35 28.02
CA GLY A 226 7.62 -1.53 28.37
C GLY A 226 8.39 -2.37 27.35
N ASP A 227 7.81 -3.48 26.88
CA ASP A 227 8.43 -4.34 25.87
C ASP A 227 8.59 -3.63 24.50
N ILE A 228 7.64 -2.78 24.12
CA ILE A 228 7.74 -1.95 22.91
C ILE A 228 8.88 -0.93 23.05
N ASN A 229 8.96 -0.22 24.18
CA ASN A 229 10.02 0.75 24.44
C ASN A 229 11.39 0.05 24.50
N LEU A 230 11.50 -1.09 25.19
CA LEU A 230 12.72 -1.90 25.25
C LEU A 230 13.14 -2.38 23.85
N LYS A 231 12.20 -2.85 23.03
CA LYS A 231 12.51 -3.29 21.68
C LYS A 231 12.98 -2.14 20.79
N LEU A 232 12.37 -0.95 20.92
CA LEU A 232 12.82 0.26 20.24
C LEU A 232 14.28 0.58 20.63
N ARG A 233 14.59 0.59 21.93
CA ARG A 233 15.94 0.82 22.44
C ARG A 233 16.95 -0.16 21.86
N SER A 234 16.70 -1.47 21.94
CA SER A 234 17.61 -2.48 21.41
C SER A 234 17.83 -2.30 19.91
N CYS A 235 16.78 -1.98 19.14
CA CYS A 235 16.91 -1.71 17.71
C CYS A 235 17.76 -0.45 17.42
N LEU A 236 17.72 0.58 18.27
CA LEU A 236 18.56 1.77 18.14
C LEU A 236 20.02 1.49 18.51
N GLU A 237 20.25 0.75 19.60
CA GLU A 237 21.60 0.33 20.02
C GLU A 237 22.27 -0.54 18.94
N GLU A 238 21.53 -1.50 18.39
CA GLU A 238 21.98 -2.38 17.29
C GLU A 238 21.97 -1.69 15.93
N LYS A 239 21.37 -0.50 15.81
CA LYS A 239 21.12 0.22 14.54
C LYS A 239 20.41 -0.65 13.50
N CYS A 240 19.55 -1.55 13.99
CA CYS A 240 18.94 -2.59 13.20
C CYS A 240 17.45 -2.75 13.54
N LEU A 241 16.62 -2.56 12.53
CA LEU A 241 15.21 -2.93 12.55
C LEU A 241 14.86 -3.57 11.22
N ASN A 242 14.84 -4.90 11.19
CA ASN A 242 14.50 -5.65 9.99
C ASN A 242 13.05 -5.41 9.57
N HIS A 243 12.83 -5.32 8.26
CA HIS A 243 11.49 -5.28 7.68
C HIS A 243 10.67 -6.50 8.16
N PHE A 244 9.41 -6.30 8.52
CA PHE A 244 8.62 -7.36 9.16
C PHE A 244 8.16 -8.47 8.20
N VAL A 245 7.77 -8.11 6.97
CA VAL A 245 7.20 -9.06 5.99
C VAL A 245 8.28 -9.83 5.23
N ILE A 246 9.29 -9.14 4.72
CA ILE A 246 10.35 -9.70 3.86
C ILE A 246 11.28 -10.61 4.70
N GLY A 247 11.53 -11.82 4.23
CA GLY A 247 12.48 -12.74 4.86
C GLY A 247 12.08 -13.27 6.25
N ASN A 248 10.86 -13.00 6.70
CA ASN A 248 10.39 -13.42 8.01
C ASN A 248 9.92 -14.89 7.99
N LYS A 249 10.79 -15.80 8.42
CA LYS A 249 10.53 -17.25 8.46
C LYS A 249 9.37 -17.66 9.38
N ARG A 250 8.91 -16.78 10.27
CA ARG A 250 7.78 -17.01 11.19
C ARG A 250 6.50 -16.31 10.72
N PHE A 251 6.50 -15.72 9.53
CA PHE A 251 5.33 -15.04 9.01
C PHE A 251 4.18 -16.05 8.77
N PRO A 252 2.92 -15.71 9.09
CA PRO A 252 1.81 -16.65 8.98
C PRO A 252 1.63 -17.20 7.56
N GLN A 253 1.51 -18.52 7.43
CA GLN A 253 1.39 -19.22 6.13
C GLN A 253 0.09 -18.90 5.37
N GLU A 254 -0.96 -18.43 6.06
CA GLU A 254 -2.22 -17.98 5.44
C GLU A 254 -2.05 -16.70 4.60
N ILE A 255 -0.91 -16.00 4.75
CA ILE A 255 -0.60 -14.78 4.00
C ILE A 255 0.40 -15.16 2.91
N ILE A 256 -0.03 -15.05 1.66
CA ILE A 256 0.69 -15.59 0.51
C ILE A 256 1.79 -14.62 0.11
N LEU A 257 3.05 -15.03 0.22
CA LEU A 257 4.20 -14.25 -0.21
C LEU A 257 4.86 -14.93 -1.42
N PRO A 258 5.31 -14.15 -2.43
CA PRO A 258 6.19 -14.65 -3.47
C PRO A 258 7.46 -15.27 -2.86
N LEU A 259 8.00 -16.31 -3.52
CA LEU A 259 9.14 -17.07 -3.00
C LEU A 259 10.37 -16.18 -2.76
N ASP A 260 10.66 -15.29 -3.71
CA ASP A 260 11.77 -14.34 -3.64
C ASP A 260 11.64 -13.39 -2.43
N ILE A 261 10.43 -12.96 -2.07
CA ILE A 261 10.17 -12.15 -0.87
C ILE A 261 10.28 -12.98 0.42
N ALA A 262 9.78 -14.21 0.41
CA ALA A 262 9.79 -15.10 1.56
C ALA A 262 11.22 -15.56 1.93
N SER A 263 12.08 -15.78 0.94
CA SER A 263 13.47 -16.23 1.12
C SER A 263 14.51 -15.10 1.18
N ALA A 264 14.12 -13.86 0.89
CA ALA A 264 15.05 -12.72 0.90
C ALA A 264 15.65 -12.45 2.29
N GLU A 265 16.82 -11.80 2.31
CA GLU A 265 17.34 -11.22 3.54
C GLU A 265 16.48 -10.00 3.93
N PRO A 266 15.97 -9.93 5.17
CA PRO A 266 15.14 -8.80 5.61
C PRO A 266 15.91 -7.47 5.53
N PRO A 267 15.43 -6.48 4.75
CA PRO A 267 16.09 -5.18 4.68
C PRO A 267 16.07 -4.47 6.04
N ASN A 268 17.20 -3.89 6.45
CA ASN A 268 17.28 -3.09 7.67
C ASN A 268 16.69 -1.69 7.45
N LEU A 269 15.56 -1.39 8.08
CA LEU A 269 14.91 -0.07 8.05
C LEU A 269 15.75 1.02 8.72
N PHE A 270 16.63 0.64 9.64
CA PHE A 270 17.59 1.53 10.32
C PHE A 270 18.95 1.57 9.62
N HIS A 271 19.06 1.12 8.38
CA HIS A 271 20.31 1.19 7.62
C HIS A 271 20.93 2.61 7.59
N HIS A 272 20.11 3.66 7.55
CA HIS A 272 20.58 5.04 7.62
C HIS A 272 21.23 5.39 8.98
N LEU A 273 20.76 4.82 10.09
CA LEU A 273 21.38 5.00 11.42
C LEU A 273 22.72 4.27 11.51
N ALA A 274 22.84 3.11 10.85
CA ALA A 274 24.12 2.40 10.73
C ALA A 274 25.14 3.21 9.91
N ARG A 275 24.67 3.91 8.87
CA ARG A 275 25.52 4.66 7.94
C ARG A 275 25.91 6.07 8.43
N TYR A 276 25.02 6.75 9.16
CA TYR A 276 25.20 8.16 9.53
C TYR A 276 25.20 8.34 11.06
N PRO A 277 26.37 8.50 11.70
CA PRO A 277 26.47 8.66 13.15
C PRO A 277 25.64 9.81 13.72
N ALA A 278 25.55 10.95 13.02
CA ALA A 278 24.74 12.07 13.46
C ALA A 278 23.23 11.73 13.54
N ALA A 279 22.71 10.98 12.55
CA ALA A 279 21.32 10.52 12.56
C ALA A 279 21.06 9.53 13.71
N HIS A 280 22.04 8.66 14.01
CA HIS A 280 21.97 7.76 15.16
C HIS A 280 21.97 8.51 16.50
N SER A 281 22.89 9.47 16.69
CA SER A 281 22.92 10.29 17.91
C SER A 281 21.63 11.07 18.11
N GLN A 282 21.07 11.64 17.04
CA GLN A 282 19.78 12.33 17.08
C GLN A 282 18.65 11.38 17.51
N ALA A 283 18.54 10.21 16.87
CA ALA A 283 17.53 9.22 17.22
C ALA A 283 17.68 8.72 18.67
N MET A 284 18.91 8.58 19.18
CA MET A 284 19.16 8.22 20.59
C MET A 284 18.72 9.32 21.56
N SER A 285 18.93 10.59 21.21
CA SER A 285 18.44 11.73 22.01
C SER A 285 16.91 11.76 22.03
N GLU A 286 16.27 11.64 20.86
CA GLU A 286 14.80 11.60 20.75
C GLU A 286 14.18 10.43 21.51
N TYR A 287 14.90 9.31 21.64
CA TYR A 287 14.48 8.18 22.47
C TYR A 287 14.57 8.47 23.98
N GLN A 288 15.56 9.25 24.43
CA GLN A 288 15.70 9.60 25.86
C GLN A 288 14.61 10.53 26.36
N ASP A 289 14.02 11.32 25.46
CA ASP A 289 12.93 12.24 25.76
C ASP A 289 11.55 11.55 25.85
N LEU A 290 11.48 10.24 25.57
CA LEU A 290 10.27 9.42 25.28
C LEU A 290 9.70 8.68 26.50
#